data_AF-A0A3D2KQI5-F1
#
_entry.id   AF-A0A3D2KQI5-F1
#
_cell.length_a   1.000
_cell.length_b   1.000
_cell.length_c   1.000
_cell.angle_alpha   90.00
_cell.angle_beta   90.00
_cell.angle_gamma   90.00
#
_symmetry.space_group_name_H-M   'P 1'
#
loop_
_entity.id
_entity.type
_entity.pdbx_description
1 polymer ?
#
loop_
_entity_poly.entity_id
_entity_poly.type
_entity_poly.pdbx_seq_one_letter_code
_entity_poly.pdbx_strand_id
1 'polypeptide(L)'
;MKLKNKDNTNDNWNKFKTGGTMGLEVGQYFNEWRFGLEAGYKTFDNKDYKTGATEASDPVDGHLRIFSLMANVYYDYAMSANWSLYAGGGIGYGCVKGKFTNDAIYNGRANTFAYQL
;
A
#
# COMPACT_ATOMS: atom_id res chain seq x y z
N MET A 1 13.68 1.95 5.78
CA MET A 1 14.30 2.86 4.79
C MET A 1 14.13 4.28 5.32
N LYS A 2 15.21 5.04 5.49
CA LYS A 2 15.18 6.42 6.01
C LYS A 2 15.33 7.37 4.82
N LEU A 3 14.31 8.14 4.47
CA LEU A 3 14.44 9.21 3.49
C LEU A 3 14.63 10.53 4.25
N LYS A 4 15.83 11.11 4.14
CA LYS A 4 16.14 12.45 4.64
C LYS A 4 15.83 13.43 3.52
N ASN A 5 14.77 14.22 3.66
CA ASN A 5 14.63 15.44 2.88
C ASN A 5 15.24 16.57 3.70
N LYS A 6 16.27 17.23 3.17
CA LYS A 6 17.15 18.14 3.90
C LYS A 6 16.95 19.54 3.34
N ASP A 7 15.84 20.19 3.68
CA ASP A 7 15.67 21.63 3.51
C ASP A 7 14.80 22.20 4.64
N ASN A 8 15.40 23.12 5.40
CA ASN A 8 14.83 24.12 6.31
C ASN A 8 13.75 23.74 7.36
N THR A 9 14.18 23.79 8.63
CA THR A 9 13.40 24.26 9.80
C THR A 9 12.02 23.63 10.01
N ASN A 10 12.02 22.35 10.38
CA ASN A 10 11.26 21.74 11.47
C ASN A 10 11.47 20.24 11.31
N ASP A 11 12.24 19.65 12.23
CA ASP A 11 12.53 18.22 12.26
C ASP A 11 11.25 17.44 12.62
N ASN A 12 10.30 17.39 11.68
CA ASN A 12 9.12 16.56 11.72
C ASN A 12 9.51 15.14 11.30
N TRP A 13 9.94 14.34 12.27
CA TRP A 13 10.32 12.95 12.03
C TRP A 13 9.10 12.05 12.19
N ASN A 14 8.41 11.79 11.08
CA ASN A 14 7.34 10.81 11.06
C ASN A 14 7.93 9.39 11.10
N LYS A 15 7.89 8.74 12.26
CA LYS A 15 8.23 7.32 12.39
C LYS A 15 7.00 6.48 12.07
N PHE A 16 6.80 6.20 10.78
CA PHE A 16 5.84 5.19 10.37
C PHE A 16 6.38 3.81 10.76
N LYS A 17 5.68 3.11 11.65
CA LYS A 17 5.91 1.68 11.86
C LYS A 17 5.07 0.95 10.82
N THR A 18 5.74 0.37 9.83
CA THR A 18 5.07 -0.49 8.85
C THR A 18 4.36 -1.61 9.61
N GLY A 19 3.04 -1.68 9.48
CA GLY A 19 2.25 -2.75 10.04
C GLY A 19 2.32 -4.00 9.16
N GLY A 20 1.39 -4.93 9.37
CA GLY A 20 1.32 -6.16 8.58
C GLY A 20 0.80 -5.92 7.17
N THR A 21 1.29 -6.74 6.24
CA THR A 21 0.81 -6.82 4.85
C THR A 21 0.46 -8.27 4.53
N MET A 22 -0.72 -8.49 3.96
CA MET A 22 -1.11 -9.79 3.40
C MET A 22 -1.64 -9.59 1.98
N GLY A 23 -1.45 -10.61 1.14
CA GLY A 23 -1.93 -10.64 -0.22
C GLY A 23 -2.33 -12.06 -0.59
N LEU A 24 -3.36 -12.19 -1.42
CA LEU A 24 -3.80 -13.45 -1.99
C LEU A 24 -4.09 -13.23 -3.47
N GLU A 25 -3.61 -14.16 -4.30
CA GLU A 25 -3.88 -14.16 -5.73
C GLU A 25 -4.49 -15.50 -6.12
N VAL A 26 -5.52 -15.44 -6.95
CA VAL A 26 -6.10 -16.59 -7.64
C VAL A 26 -6.05 -16.33 -9.13
N GLY A 27 -5.74 -17.35 -9.92
CA GLY A 27 -5.65 -17.20 -11.37
C GLY A 27 -6.09 -18.44 -12.11
N GLN A 28 -6.50 -18.23 -13.35
CA GLN A 28 -6.91 -19.28 -14.28
C GLN A 28 -6.17 -19.14 -15.60
N TYR A 29 -5.81 -20.29 -16.16
CA TYR A 29 -5.11 -20.42 -17.43
C TYR A 29 -6.12 -20.70 -18.55
N PHE A 30 -5.92 -20.03 -19.67
CA PHE A 30 -6.61 -20.23 -20.94
C PHE A 30 -5.55 -20.23 -22.06
N ASN A 31 -5.06 -21.41 -22.41
CA ASN A 31 -3.92 -21.61 -23.30
C ASN A 31 -2.67 -20.85 -22.78
N GLU A 32 -2.05 -20.01 -23.61
CA GLU A 32 -0.90 -19.17 -23.25
C GLU A 32 -1.29 -17.93 -22.44
N TRP A 33 -2.59 -17.68 -22.22
CA TRP A 33 -3.06 -16.56 -21.42
C TRP A 33 -3.36 -16.98 -19.99
N ARG A 34 -2.95 -16.16 -19.05
CA ARG A 34 -3.25 -16.32 -17.62
C ARG A 34 -3.95 -15.07 -17.11
N PHE A 35 -5.11 -15.28 -16.50
CA PHE A 35 -5.86 -14.22 -15.85
C PHE A 35 -5.70 -14.37 -14.34
N GLY A 36 -5.28 -13.32 -13.66
CA GLY A 36 -5.07 -13.30 -12.22
C GLY A 36 -5.95 -12.24 -11.56
N LEU A 37 -6.44 -12.55 -10.36
CA LEU A 37 -7.08 -11.59 -9.49
C LEU A 37 -6.35 -11.60 -8.14
N GLU A 38 -5.79 -10.45 -7.80
CA GLU A 38 -5.03 -10.24 -6.57
C GLU A 38 -5.84 -9.37 -5.61
N ALA A 39 -5.91 -9.76 -4.34
CA ALA A 39 -6.44 -8.96 -3.26
C ALA A 39 -5.35 -8.71 -2.22
N GLY A 40 -5.20 -7.46 -1.80
CA GLY A 40 -4.18 -7.03 -0.85
C GLY A 40 -4.77 -6.29 0.34
N TYR A 41 -4.19 -6.51 1.52
CA TYR A 41 -4.53 -5.77 2.74
C TYR A 41 -3.25 -5.32 3.45
N LYS A 42 -3.14 -4.01 3.69
CA LYS A 42 -1.98 -3.38 4.36
C LYS A 42 -2.43 -2.54 5.53
N THR A 43 -1.69 -2.63 6.63
CA THR A 43 -1.92 -1.83 7.85
C THR A 43 -0.69 -1.00 8.17
N PHE A 44 -0.92 0.22 8.65
CA PHE A 44 0.13 1.08 9.18
C PHE A 44 -0.35 1.69 10.48
N ASP A 45 0.50 1.61 11.51
CA ASP A 45 0.24 2.22 12.81
C ASP A 45 1.24 3.35 13.01
N ASN A 46 0.74 4.56 13.27
CA ASN A 46 1.53 5.69 13.75
C ASN A 46 1.29 5.85 15.23
N LYS A 47 2.38 5.89 16.00
CA LYS A 47 2.32 6.02 17.46
C LYS A 47 2.95 7.29 18.03
N ASP A 48 3.56 8.16 17.22
CA ASP A 48 4.21 9.35 17.76
C ASP A 48 4.20 10.51 16.74
N TYR A 49 3.57 11.62 17.12
CA TYR A 49 3.73 12.91 16.47
C TYR A 49 4.32 13.88 17.49
N LYS A 50 5.53 14.40 17.22
CA LYS A 50 6.11 15.50 18.00
C LYS A 50 6.20 16.72 17.10
N THR A 51 5.25 17.64 17.24
CA THR A 51 5.37 18.97 16.66
C THR A 51 6.27 19.84 17.52
N GLY A 52 7.42 20.22 16.99
CA GLY A 52 8.31 21.19 17.65
C GLY A 52 7.70 22.59 17.61
N ALA A 53 7.19 23.06 18.74
CA ALA A 53 7.15 24.49 19.14
C ALA A 53 6.57 24.69 20.56
N THR A 54 5.87 23.71 21.12
CA THR A 54 5.30 23.76 22.48
C THR A 54 5.35 22.38 23.11
N GLU A 55 5.65 22.29 24.40
CA GLU A 55 5.78 21.03 25.18
C GLU A 55 4.47 20.22 25.32
N ALA A 56 3.43 20.56 24.57
CA ALA A 56 2.21 19.76 24.45
C ALA A 56 2.40 18.75 23.30
N SER A 57 2.95 17.60 23.65
CA SER A 57 2.99 16.41 22.78
C SER A 57 1.63 15.72 22.87
N ASP A 58 0.62 16.20 22.14
CA ASP A 58 -0.63 15.45 22.02
C ASP A 58 -0.37 14.19 21.16
N PRO A 59 -0.54 12.98 21.74
CA PRO A 59 -0.29 11.75 21.01
C PRO A 59 -1.38 11.57 19.95
N VAL A 60 -1.05 11.90 18.70
CA VAL A 60 -1.92 11.59 17.57
C VAL A 60 -1.76 10.13 17.19
N ASP A 61 -2.57 9.27 17.81
CA ASP A 61 -2.68 7.87 17.41
C ASP A 61 -3.44 7.77 16.07
N GLY A 62 -2.75 7.21 15.07
CA GLY A 62 -3.27 7.10 13.70
C GLY A 62 -3.19 5.68 13.17
N HIS A 63 -4.31 5.15 12.68
CA HIS A 63 -4.39 3.86 12.03
C HIS A 63 -4.77 4.03 10.55
N LEU A 64 -3.91 3.54 9.66
CA LEU A 64 -4.18 3.48 8.22
C LEU A 64 -4.39 2.03 7.79
N ARG A 65 -5.47 1.78 7.07
CA ARG A 65 -5.79 0.49 6.45
C ARG A 65 -5.98 0.68 4.96
N ILE A 66 -5.32 -0.14 4.18
CA ILE A 66 -5.43 -0.13 2.72
C ILE A 66 -5.93 -1.50 2.29
N PHE A 67 -7.01 -1.51 1.52
CA PHE A 67 -7.46 -2.68 0.79
C PHE A 67 -7.24 -2.42 -0.71
N SER A 68 -6.69 -3.39 -1.42
CA SER A 68 -6.48 -3.31 -2.87
C SER A 68 -7.01 -4.55 -3.57
N LEU A 69 -7.47 -4.36 -4.79
CA LEU A 69 -7.86 -5.43 -5.70
C LEU A 69 -7.25 -5.14 -7.07
N MET A 70 -6.60 -6.12 -7.69
CA MET A 70 -6.01 -6.02 -9.02
C MET A 70 -6.49 -7.16 -9.89
N ALA A 71 -6.77 -6.84 -11.15
CA ALA A 71 -7.02 -7.79 -12.21
C ALA A 71 -5.84 -7.74 -13.18
N ASN A 72 -5.26 -8.90 -13.44
CA ASN A 72 -4.03 -9.07 -14.17
C ASN A 72 -4.25 -9.99 -15.38
N VAL A 73 -3.55 -9.70 -16.46
CA VAL A 73 -3.48 -10.57 -17.64
C VAL A 73 -2.01 -10.76 -18.01
N TYR A 74 -1.61 -12.01 -18.14
CA TYR A 74 -0.26 -12.41 -18.51
C TYR A 74 -0.30 -13.29 -19.75
N TYR A 75 0.72 -13.16 -20.58
CA TYR A 75 1.04 -14.05 -21.68
C TYR A 75 2.27 -14.87 -21.30
N ASP A 76 2.08 -16.19 -21.25
CA ASP A 76 3.11 -17.17 -20.90
C ASP A 76 3.80 -17.68 -22.18
N TYR A 77 5.05 -17.30 -22.37
CA TYR A 77 5.91 -17.78 -23.44
C TYR A 77 6.75 -18.97 -22.96
N ALA A 78 6.45 -20.16 -23.48
CA ALA A 78 7.22 -21.37 -23.18
C ALA A 78 8.60 -21.30 -23.86
N MET A 79 9.66 -21.09 -23.08
CA MET A 79 11.04 -21.09 -23.59
C MET A 79 11.62 -22.51 -23.68
N SER A 80 11.24 -23.38 -22.74
CA SER A 80 11.57 -24.81 -22.77
C SER A 80 10.51 -25.63 -22.02
N ALA A 81 10.68 -26.95 -21.95
CA ALA A 81 9.76 -27.85 -21.24
C ALA A 81 9.58 -27.50 -19.74
N ASN A 82 10.56 -26.85 -19.12
CA ASN A 82 10.55 -26.58 -17.67
C ASN A 82 10.57 -25.08 -17.33
N TRP A 83 10.71 -24.21 -18.33
CA TRP A 83 10.89 -22.77 -18.12
C TRP A 83 9.97 -22.00 -19.04
N SER A 84 9.16 -21.13 -18.44
CA SER A 84 8.32 -20.18 -19.15
C SER A 84 8.65 -18.78 -18.68
N LEU A 85 8.67 -17.85 -19.62
CA LEU A 85 8.74 -16.42 -19.34
C LEU A 85 7.32 -15.87 -19.45
N TYR A 86 6.96 -14.94 -18.58
CA TYR A 86 5.64 -14.32 -18.64
C TYR A 86 5.77 -12.81 -18.67
N ALA A 87 4.94 -12.19 -19.50
CA ALA A 87 4.82 -10.74 -19.59
C ALA A 87 3.34 -10.38 -19.51
N GLY A 88 2.99 -9.34 -18.78
CA GLY A 88 1.60 -9.04 -18.54
C GLY A 88 1.38 -7.68 -17.93
N GLY A 89 0.16 -7.21 -18.04
CA GLY A 89 -0.29 -5.98 -17.44
C GLY A 89 -1.44 -6.22 -16.47
N GLY A 90 -1.72 -5.23 -15.65
CA GLY A 90 -2.84 -5.30 -14.73
C GLY A 90 -3.42 -3.94 -14.42
N ILE A 91 -4.69 -3.93 -14.03
CA ILE A 91 -5.39 -2.76 -13.55
C ILE A 91 -5.89 -3.02 -12.13
N GLY A 92 -5.85 -1.99 -11.32
CA GLY A 92 -6.09 -2.09 -9.89
C GLY A 92 -6.93 -0.97 -9.34
N TYR A 93 -7.61 -1.30 -8.25
CA TYR A 93 -8.34 -0.36 -7.43
C TYR A 93 -7.94 -0.52 -5.97
N GLY A 94 -7.69 0.59 -5.30
CA GLY A 94 -7.36 0.66 -3.88
C GLY A 94 -8.35 1.52 -3.12
N CYS A 95 -8.68 1.11 -1.90
CA CYS A 95 -9.40 1.91 -0.92
C CYS A 95 -8.54 2.10 0.32
N VAL A 96 -8.27 3.36 0.65
CA VAL A 96 -7.50 3.78 1.82
C VAL A 96 -8.48 4.30 2.86
N LYS A 97 -8.41 3.75 4.07
CA LYS A 97 -9.19 4.18 5.24
C LYS A 97 -8.23 4.61 6.33
N GLY A 98 -8.32 5.88 6.72
CA GLY A 98 -7.54 6.46 7.82
C GLY A 98 -8.44 6.81 8.99
N LYS A 99 -8.00 6.48 10.20
CA LYS A 99 -8.56 6.98 11.46
C LYS A 99 -7.45 7.68 12.22
N PHE A 100 -7.66 8.95 12.55
CA PHE A 100 -6.73 9.74 13.34
C PHE A 100 -7.46 10.27 14.57
N THR A 101 -6.83 10.13 15.73
CA THR A 101 -7.35 10.65 16.99
C THR A 101 -6.45 11.80 17.44
N ASN A 102 -6.95 13.03 17.40
CA ASN A 102 -6.26 14.20 17.94
C ASN A 102 -7.31 15.14 18.55
N ASP A 103 -7.68 14.93 19.82
CA ASP A 103 -8.82 15.53 20.55
C ASP A 103 -10.21 15.46 19.87
N ALA A 104 -10.27 15.06 18.60
CA ALA A 104 -11.41 14.80 17.75
C ALA A 104 -11.08 13.61 16.84
N ILE A 105 -12.11 12.83 16.47
CA ILE A 105 -11.97 11.66 15.59
C ILE A 105 -12.16 12.09 14.14
N TYR A 106 -11.11 11.95 13.34
CA TYR A 106 -11.17 12.16 11.89
C TYR A 106 -11.19 10.83 11.14
N ASN A 107 -12.26 10.60 10.38
CA ASN A 107 -12.42 9.43 9.51
C ASN A 107 -12.28 9.86 8.04
N GLY A 108 -11.27 9.33 7.34
CA GLY A 108 -11.04 9.59 5.92
C GLY A 108 -11.17 8.33 5.08
N ARG A 109 -11.76 8.46 3.88
CA ARG A 109 -11.76 7.42 2.84
C ARG A 109 -11.29 8.00 1.52
N ALA A 110 -10.30 7.39 0.90
CA ALA A 110 -9.82 7.73 -0.43
C ALA A 110 -9.79 6.48 -1.32
N ASN A 111 -9.97 6.69 -2.62
CA ASN A 111 -9.95 5.64 -3.62
C ASN A 111 -8.84 5.96 -4.64
N THR A 112 -8.19 4.93 -5.17
CA THR A 112 -7.06 5.09 -6.08
C THR A 112 -7.13 4.03 -7.19
N PHE A 113 -6.79 4.44 -8.40
CA PHE A 113 -6.61 3.53 -9.52
C PHE A 113 -5.11 3.29 -9.75
N ALA A 114 -4.75 2.06 -10.08
CA ALA A 114 -3.37 1.64 -10.34
C ALA A 114 -3.31 0.83 -11.64
N TYR A 115 -2.16 0.84 -12.29
CA TYR A 115 -1.86 -0.08 -13.39
C TYR A 115 -0.44 -0.63 -13.23
N GLN A 116 -0.21 -1.84 -13.74
CA GLN A 116 1.10 -2.47 -13.83
C GLN A 116 1.39 -2.91 -15.27
N LEU A 117 2.66 -2.87 -15.66
CA LEU A 117 3.20 -3.19 -16.99
C LEU A 117 4.35 -4.20 -16.86
#